data_AF-A0A9R0K6C5-F1
#
_entry.id   AF-A0A9R0K6C5-F1
#
_cell.length_a   1.000
_cell.length_b   1.000
_cell.length_c   1.000
_cell.angle_alpha   90.00
_cell.angle_beta   90.00
_cell.angle_gamma   90.00
#
_symmetry.space_group_name_H-M   'P 1'
#
loop_
_entity.id
_entity.type
_entity.pdbx_description
1 polymer ?
#
loop_
_entity_poly.entity_id
_entity_poly.type
_entity_poly.pdbx_seq_one_letter_code
_entity_poly.pdbx_strand_id
1 'polypeptide(L)'
;MAGSNNDEIKVNYRPKKEQGSRQPPRQLEGDEENITGWLSDYGWIKVQKITNKSSHTLEFTNPYEARLEDEIESGQSESKNCVGYLPYDGSSFTYEIKYYNTMFDEWTKLVINDIERDWLMSTSSVRDSKTDEPDEDVREVSPNPAALSDWAKIEFVVNDDGYEIYDPTWNSVIASLTWTNK
;
A
#
# COMPACT_ATOMS: atom_id res chain seq x y z
N MET A 1 -2.00 -41.85 35.65
CA MET A 1 -2.11 -40.45 36.09
C MET A 1 -1.18 -39.64 35.20
N ALA A 2 -1.73 -38.93 34.23
CA ALA A 2 -0.97 -38.07 33.32
C ALA A 2 -1.07 -36.63 33.84
N GLY A 3 0.08 -36.04 34.19
CA GLY A 3 0.18 -34.62 34.52
C GLY A 3 0.35 -33.83 33.23
N SER A 4 -0.59 -32.91 32.97
CA SER A 4 -0.53 -31.96 31.87
C SER A 4 0.43 -30.82 32.24
N ASN A 5 1.54 -30.67 31.52
CA ASN A 5 2.35 -29.45 31.58
C ASN A 5 1.75 -28.44 30.60
N ASN A 6 1.03 -27.46 31.15
CA ASN A 6 0.67 -26.24 30.46
C ASN A 6 1.90 -25.33 30.42
N ASP A 7 2.64 -25.35 29.32
CA ASP A 7 3.61 -24.30 29.03
C ASP A 7 2.84 -23.07 28.50
N GLU A 8 2.58 -22.12 29.40
CA GLU A 8 2.12 -20.78 29.05
C GLU A 8 3.13 -20.11 28.11
N ILE A 9 2.72 -19.90 26.85
CA ILE A 9 3.43 -19.02 25.93
C ILE A 9 3.26 -17.58 26.44
N LYS A 10 4.29 -17.07 27.13
CA LYS A 10 4.36 -15.66 27.53
C LYS A 10 4.68 -14.81 26.30
N VAL A 11 3.63 -14.25 25.69
CA VAL A 11 3.77 -13.19 24.69
C VAL A 11 4.25 -11.94 25.42
N ASN A 12 5.53 -11.58 25.22
CA ASN A 12 6.09 -10.34 25.73
C ASN A 12 5.48 -9.16 24.96
N TYR A 13 4.37 -8.62 25.47
CA TYR A 13 3.88 -7.31 25.08
C TYR A 13 4.93 -6.27 25.47
N ARG A 14 5.63 -5.70 24.49
CA ARG A 14 6.34 -4.43 24.70
C ARG A 14 5.29 -3.33 24.75
N PRO A 15 5.18 -2.56 25.84
CA PRO A 15 4.30 -1.40 25.87
C PRO A 15 4.68 -0.46 24.72
N LYS A 16 3.69 0.15 24.06
CA LYS A 16 3.89 1.29 23.15
C LYS A 16 4.85 2.24 23.85
N LYS A 17 6.09 2.31 23.36
CA LYS A 17 6.93 3.47 23.66
C LYS A 17 6.14 4.64 23.10
N GLU A 18 5.88 5.64 23.94
CA GLU A 18 5.46 6.96 23.51
C GLU A 18 6.47 7.41 22.44
N GLN A 19 6.11 7.16 21.17
CA GLN A 19 6.82 7.71 20.04
C GLN A 19 6.49 9.19 20.09
N GLY A 20 7.48 10.00 20.49
CA GLY A 20 7.42 11.43 20.28
C GLY A 20 6.98 11.68 18.85
N SER A 21 5.97 12.54 18.69
CA SER A 21 5.38 12.96 17.43
C SER A 21 6.45 13.02 16.33
N ARG A 22 6.42 12.05 15.41
CA ARG A 22 7.26 12.05 14.21
C ARG A 22 6.94 13.35 13.48
N GLN A 23 7.94 14.22 13.30
CA GLN A 23 7.70 15.55 12.73
C GLN A 23 7.22 15.41 11.28
N PRO A 24 6.21 16.20 10.87
CA PRO A 24 5.81 16.23 9.48
C PRO A 24 6.98 16.68 8.59
N PRO A 25 6.99 16.31 7.31
CA PRO A 25 7.92 16.85 6.34
C PRO A 25 7.90 18.39 6.34
N ARG A 26 9.01 19.01 5.93
CA ARG A 26 9.18 20.46 6.00
C ARG A 26 8.09 21.12 5.15
N GLN A 27 7.23 21.94 5.79
CA GLN A 27 6.23 22.73 5.07
C GLN A 27 6.94 23.53 3.98
N LEU A 28 6.58 23.28 2.72
CA LEU A 28 6.97 24.11 1.59
C LEU A 28 6.29 25.48 1.80
N GLU A 29 7.08 26.54 1.96
CA GLU A 29 6.57 27.90 2.07
C GLU A 29 5.84 28.28 0.76
N GLY A 30 4.51 28.35 0.84
CA GLY A 30 3.60 28.77 -0.22
C GLY A 30 2.19 28.93 0.36
N ASP A 31 1.42 29.89 -0.16
CA ASP A 31 0.14 30.38 0.39
C ASP A 31 -0.71 29.26 1.03
N GLU A 32 -0.67 29.23 2.38
CA GLU A 32 -1.09 28.10 3.22
C GLU A 32 -2.59 27.75 3.11
N GLU A 33 -3.44 28.64 2.60
CA GLU A 33 -4.90 28.44 2.58
C GLU A 33 -5.41 27.57 1.41
N ASN A 34 -4.69 27.43 0.29
CA ASN A 34 -5.15 26.64 -0.86
C ASN A 34 -4.44 25.28 -1.01
N ILE A 35 -3.24 25.15 -0.44
CA ILE A 35 -2.47 23.90 -0.46
C ILE A 35 -3.00 22.91 0.61
N THR A 36 -3.60 23.42 1.68
CA THR A 36 -4.04 22.63 2.85
C THR A 36 -5.32 21.83 2.63
N GLY A 37 -6.23 22.28 1.78
CA GLY A 37 -7.54 21.63 1.60
C GLY A 37 -7.56 20.42 0.67
N TRP A 38 -6.54 20.24 -0.17
CA TRP A 38 -6.45 19.08 -1.07
C TRP A 38 -5.33 18.12 -0.65
N LEU A 39 -4.22 18.63 -0.09
CA LEU A 39 -3.26 17.79 0.61
C LEU A 39 -3.81 17.25 1.95
N SER A 40 -4.99 17.70 2.40
CA SER A 40 -5.66 17.07 3.55
C SER A 40 -6.03 15.62 3.29
N ASP A 41 -6.33 15.29 2.03
CA ASP A 41 -6.94 14.03 1.65
C ASP A 41 -5.91 12.97 1.25
N TYR A 42 -4.63 13.34 1.25
CA TYR A 42 -3.49 12.50 0.88
C TYR A 42 -2.46 12.39 2.00
N GLY A 43 -1.82 11.23 2.07
CA GLY A 43 -0.78 10.93 3.04
C GLY A 43 0.64 11.26 2.56
N TRP A 44 1.61 10.58 3.15
CA TRP A 44 3.04 10.80 2.87
C TRP A 44 3.66 9.70 2.01
N ILE A 45 2.90 8.64 1.71
CA ILE A 45 3.31 7.57 0.83
C ILE A 45 2.91 7.89 -0.63
N LYS A 46 3.80 7.59 -1.57
CA LYS A 46 3.65 7.91 -2.99
C LYS A 46 3.92 6.69 -3.87
N VAL A 47 2.96 6.32 -4.71
CA VAL A 47 3.18 5.34 -5.77
C VAL A 47 4.06 5.98 -6.85
N GLN A 48 5.14 5.29 -7.22
CA GLN A 48 6.06 5.75 -8.27
C GLN A 48 5.95 4.89 -9.54
N LYS A 49 5.66 3.60 -9.37
CA LYS A 49 5.64 2.64 -10.48
C LYS A 49 4.69 1.48 -10.18
N ILE A 50 4.01 1.01 -11.21
CA ILE A 50 3.30 -0.27 -11.19
C ILE A 50 3.89 -1.15 -12.30
N THR A 51 4.24 -2.39 -11.97
CA THR A 51 4.75 -3.40 -12.91
C THR A 51 3.75 -4.55 -12.98
N ASN A 52 3.25 -4.84 -14.17
CA ASN A 52 2.38 -5.98 -14.41
C ASN A 52 3.22 -7.18 -14.88
N LYS A 53 3.38 -8.18 -14.03
CA LYS A 53 3.98 -9.49 -14.35
C LYS A 53 2.94 -10.61 -14.48
N SER A 54 1.66 -10.31 -14.31
CA SER A 54 0.57 -11.26 -14.55
C SER A 54 0.38 -11.50 -16.04
N SER A 55 -0.34 -12.58 -16.39
CA SER A 55 -0.70 -12.92 -17.77
C SER A 55 -1.91 -12.14 -18.31
N HIS A 56 -2.48 -11.23 -17.51
CA HIS A 56 -3.68 -10.47 -17.85
C HIS A 56 -3.39 -8.97 -17.83
N THR A 57 -4.18 -8.18 -18.53
CA THR A 57 -4.14 -6.72 -18.44
C THR A 57 -4.60 -6.29 -17.04
N LEU A 58 -3.85 -5.38 -16.44
CA LEU A 58 -4.15 -4.76 -15.16
C LEU A 58 -4.78 -3.39 -15.39
N GLU A 59 -5.77 -3.03 -14.59
CA GLU A 59 -6.36 -1.69 -14.57
C GLU A 59 -5.94 -0.98 -13.28
N PHE A 60 -5.68 0.33 -13.32
CA PHE A 60 -5.49 1.11 -12.09
C PHE A 60 -6.23 2.46 -12.16
N THR A 61 -6.59 2.96 -10.98
CA THR A 61 -7.12 4.31 -10.76
C THR A 61 -6.18 5.06 -9.83
N ASN A 62 -5.57 6.13 -10.33
CA ASN A 62 -4.76 7.07 -9.57
C ASN A 62 -5.60 8.33 -9.28
N PRO A 63 -6.10 8.55 -8.06
CA PRO A 63 -6.96 9.70 -7.74
C PRO A 63 -6.21 11.04 -7.74
N TYR A 64 -4.87 11.02 -7.73
CA TYR A 64 -4.03 12.21 -7.63
C TYR A 64 -4.06 13.07 -8.91
N GLU A 65 -4.05 14.40 -8.75
CA GLU A 65 -4.07 15.47 -9.78
C GLU A 65 -5.23 15.52 -10.80
N ALA A 66 -5.89 14.41 -11.13
CA ALA A 66 -7.03 14.44 -12.05
C ALA A 66 -7.95 13.20 -12.02
N ARG A 67 -7.73 12.25 -11.10
CA ARG A 67 -8.28 10.88 -11.19
C ARG A 67 -8.02 10.27 -12.57
N LEU A 68 -6.83 9.72 -12.72
CA LEU A 68 -6.40 9.02 -13.93
C LEU A 68 -6.75 7.54 -13.84
N GLU A 69 -7.35 7.01 -14.90
CA GLU A 69 -7.62 5.59 -15.08
C GLU A 69 -6.79 5.13 -16.28
N ASP A 70 -6.08 4.01 -16.15
CA ASP A 70 -5.22 3.48 -17.22
C ASP A 70 -5.02 1.97 -17.08
N GLU A 71 -4.52 1.36 -18.15
CA GLU A 71 -4.31 -0.07 -18.29
C GLU A 71 -2.81 -0.38 -18.46
N ILE A 72 -2.36 -1.48 -17.88
CA ILE A 72 -0.99 -1.99 -18.03
C ILE A 72 -1.07 -3.39 -18.62
N GLU A 73 -0.64 -3.53 -19.87
CA GLU A 73 -0.54 -4.82 -20.53
C GLU A 73 0.42 -5.78 -19.80
N SER A 74 0.19 -7.08 -19.99
CA SER A 74 1.04 -8.14 -19.43
C SER A 74 2.52 -7.91 -19.77
N GLY A 75 3.38 -7.93 -18.75
CA GLY A 75 4.82 -7.75 -18.87
C GLY A 75 5.29 -6.29 -19.00
N GLN A 76 4.38 -5.31 -18.91
CA GLN A 76 4.71 -3.88 -18.99
C GLN A 76 4.79 -3.22 -17.60
N SER A 77 5.27 -1.97 -17.59
CA SER A 77 5.26 -1.11 -16.40
C SER A 77 4.75 0.27 -16.75
N GLU A 78 4.08 0.90 -15.80
CA GLU A 78 3.65 2.29 -15.86
C GLU A 78 4.34 3.08 -14.74
N SER A 79 4.83 4.29 -15.05
CA SER A 79 5.58 5.13 -14.11
C SER A 79 5.35 6.63 -14.32
N LYS A 80 4.38 6.99 -15.15
CA LYS A 80 3.96 8.35 -15.47
C LYS A 80 2.54 8.58 -14.94
N ASN A 81 1.58 7.76 -15.37
CA ASN A 81 0.18 7.94 -15.01
C ASN A 81 -0.16 7.37 -13.62
N CYS A 82 0.64 6.42 -13.11
CA CYS A 82 0.48 5.87 -11.77
C CYS A 82 1.13 6.72 -10.66
N VAL A 83 1.82 7.81 -11.00
CA VAL A 83 2.57 8.59 -10.01
C VAL A 83 1.61 9.45 -9.21
N GLY A 84 1.54 9.21 -7.90
CA GLY A 84 0.59 9.94 -7.04
C GLY A 84 0.73 9.60 -5.57
N TYR A 85 0.35 10.54 -4.71
CA TYR A 85 0.25 10.27 -3.27
C TYR A 85 -0.93 9.34 -3.00
N LEU A 86 -0.79 8.49 -1.99
CA LEU A 86 -1.89 7.66 -1.52
C LEU A 86 -2.90 8.52 -0.75
N PRO A 87 -4.21 8.33 -0.99
CA PRO A 87 -5.24 8.94 -0.16
C PRO A 87 -5.13 8.50 1.30
N TYR A 88 -5.52 9.37 2.22
CA TYR A 88 -5.63 9.06 3.64
C TYR A 88 -6.81 8.11 3.91
N ASP A 89 -6.71 7.24 4.91
CA ASP A 89 -7.83 6.39 5.32
C ASP A 89 -9.05 7.21 5.79
N GLY A 90 -10.20 7.01 5.15
CA GLY A 90 -11.38 7.86 5.33
C GLY A 90 -11.49 9.05 4.37
N SER A 91 -10.53 9.20 3.44
CA SER A 91 -10.70 10.05 2.26
C SER A 91 -11.84 9.54 1.36
N SER A 92 -12.48 10.44 0.62
CA SER A 92 -13.44 10.05 -0.42
C SER A 92 -12.78 9.52 -1.70
N PHE A 93 -11.45 9.60 -1.79
CA PHE A 93 -10.66 9.13 -2.91
C PHE A 93 -10.02 7.79 -2.60
N THR A 94 -9.89 6.93 -3.62
CA THR A 94 -9.23 5.64 -3.50
C THR A 94 -8.20 5.48 -4.59
N TYR A 95 -7.00 5.00 -4.23
CA TYR A 95 -6.06 4.48 -5.20
C TYR A 95 -6.39 3.00 -5.41
N GLU A 96 -6.69 2.61 -6.64
CA GLU A 96 -7.17 1.26 -6.94
C GLU A 96 -6.26 0.55 -7.95
N ILE A 97 -6.05 -0.75 -7.75
CA ILE A 97 -5.41 -1.65 -8.72
C ILE A 97 -6.30 -2.88 -8.87
N LYS A 98 -6.75 -3.17 -10.08
CA LYS A 98 -7.58 -4.33 -10.39
C LYS A 98 -6.82 -5.29 -11.30
N TYR A 99 -6.78 -6.56 -10.90
CA TYR A 99 -6.05 -7.61 -11.61
C TYR A 99 -6.80 -8.93 -11.54
N TYR A 100 -6.53 -9.83 -12.48
CA TYR A 100 -7.09 -11.17 -12.47
C TYR A 100 -6.21 -12.09 -11.63
N ASN A 101 -6.76 -12.64 -10.54
CA ASN A 101 -6.08 -13.60 -9.70
C ASN A 101 -6.36 -15.02 -10.19
N THR A 102 -5.35 -15.67 -10.77
CA THR A 102 -5.45 -17.02 -11.34
C THR A 102 -5.55 -18.13 -10.28
N MET A 103 -5.10 -17.88 -9.05
CA MET A 103 -5.22 -18.84 -7.95
C MET A 103 -6.69 -19.00 -7.54
N PHE A 104 -7.46 -17.90 -7.60
CA PHE A 104 -8.88 -17.87 -7.25
C PHE A 104 -9.82 -17.83 -8.46
N ASP A 105 -9.26 -17.71 -9.68
CA ASP A 105 -9.98 -17.61 -10.96
C ASP A 105 -11.00 -16.46 -10.96
N GLU A 106 -10.59 -15.29 -10.47
CA GLU A 106 -11.47 -14.12 -10.30
C GLU A 106 -10.76 -12.77 -10.39
N TRP A 107 -11.52 -11.71 -10.66
CA TRP A 107 -11.03 -10.34 -10.57
C TRP A 107 -10.91 -9.91 -9.10
N THR A 108 -9.74 -9.37 -8.76
CA THR A 108 -9.43 -8.81 -7.45
C THR A 108 -9.15 -7.32 -7.59
N LYS A 109 -9.80 -6.51 -6.75
CA LYS A 109 -9.54 -5.08 -6.64
C LYS A 109 -8.80 -4.80 -5.32
N LEU A 110 -7.64 -4.16 -5.43
CA LEU A 110 -6.89 -3.62 -4.32
C LEU A 110 -7.26 -2.16 -4.13
N VAL A 111 -7.61 -1.77 -2.92
CA VAL A 111 -7.74 -0.37 -2.50
C VAL A 111 -6.56 -0.05 -1.58
N ILE A 112 -5.87 1.05 -1.87
CA ILE A 112 -4.58 1.38 -1.26
C ILE A 112 -4.68 2.76 -0.60
N ASN A 113 -4.41 2.82 0.70
CA ASN A 113 -4.51 4.04 1.51
C ASN A 113 -3.28 4.24 2.41
N ASP A 114 -3.01 5.49 2.77
CA ASP A 114 -2.10 5.88 3.84
C ASP A 114 -2.89 6.00 5.16
N ILE A 115 -2.41 5.33 6.21
CA ILE A 115 -3.07 5.26 7.52
C ILE A 115 -2.44 6.28 8.46
N GLU A 116 -3.28 7.12 9.07
CA GLU A 116 -2.90 8.06 10.14
C GLU A 116 -1.75 9.02 9.79
N ARG A 117 -1.34 9.10 8.51
CA ARG A 117 -0.12 9.80 8.07
C ARG A 117 1.10 9.35 8.86
N ASP A 118 1.14 8.08 9.26
CA ASP A 118 2.21 7.53 10.10
C ASP A 118 3.09 6.56 9.33
N TRP A 119 3.30 6.81 8.02
CA TRP A 119 4.09 5.94 7.17
C TRP A 119 3.55 4.51 7.13
N LEU A 120 2.27 4.34 7.43
CA LEU A 120 1.57 3.08 7.38
C LEU A 120 0.72 3.06 6.12
N MET A 121 0.79 1.99 5.37
CA MET A 121 -0.03 1.75 4.20
C MET A 121 -0.99 0.61 4.49
N SER A 122 -2.27 0.81 4.17
CA SER A 122 -3.26 -0.27 4.09
C SER A 122 -3.48 -0.66 2.63
N THR A 123 -3.58 -1.96 2.40
CA THR A 123 -4.03 -2.57 1.17
C THR A 123 -5.18 -3.50 1.50
N SER A 124 -6.38 -3.16 1.03
CA SER A 124 -7.57 -4.00 1.21
C SER A 124 -7.93 -4.65 -0.12
N SER A 125 -8.09 -5.97 -0.12
CA SER A 125 -8.49 -6.72 -1.32
C SER A 125 -9.98 -7.06 -1.26
N VAL A 126 -10.70 -6.61 -2.29
CA VAL A 126 -12.10 -6.96 -2.53
C VAL A 126 -12.14 -7.89 -3.73
N ARG A 127 -12.67 -9.09 -3.50
CA ARG A 127 -12.83 -10.13 -4.52
C ARG A 127 -14.26 -10.10 -5.04
N ASP A 128 -14.45 -10.26 -6.35
CA ASP A 128 -15.80 -10.26 -6.95
C ASP A 128 -16.68 -11.41 -6.44
N SER A 129 -16.10 -12.48 -5.88
CA SER A 129 -16.85 -13.60 -5.32
C SER A 129 -16.91 -13.64 -3.77
N LYS A 130 -18.05 -13.18 -3.23
CA LYS A 130 -18.68 -13.70 -2.01
C LYS A 130 -18.02 -13.50 -0.63
N THR A 131 -16.99 -12.67 -0.47
CA THR A 131 -16.48 -12.33 0.86
C THR A 131 -16.92 -10.92 1.24
N ASP A 132 -17.75 -10.81 2.29
CA ASP A 132 -18.26 -9.52 2.79
C ASP A 132 -17.20 -8.76 3.60
N GLU A 133 -16.07 -9.40 3.93
CA GLU A 133 -14.97 -8.79 4.66
C GLU A 133 -13.75 -8.67 3.74
N PRO A 134 -13.27 -7.44 3.45
CA PRO A 134 -12.03 -7.26 2.70
C PRO A 134 -10.86 -7.79 3.52
N ASP A 135 -9.99 -8.58 2.89
CA ASP A 135 -8.71 -8.95 3.49
C ASP A 135 -7.82 -7.68 3.53
N GLU A 136 -7.53 -7.18 4.73
CA GLU A 136 -6.68 -6.01 4.95
C GLU A 136 -5.24 -6.43 5.29
N ASP A 137 -4.27 -5.87 4.57
CA ASP A 137 -2.83 -5.96 4.86
C ASP A 137 -2.29 -4.56 5.15
N VAL A 138 -1.61 -4.41 6.29
CA VAL A 138 -1.06 -3.14 6.77
C VAL A 138 0.46 -3.24 6.88
N ARG A 139 1.18 -2.29 6.26
CA ARG A 139 2.65 -2.29 6.18
C ARG A 139 3.24 -0.93 6.53
N GLU A 140 4.36 -0.92 7.26
CA GLU A 140 5.16 0.30 7.46
C GLU A 140 6.05 0.55 6.21
N VAL A 141 6.01 1.78 5.71
CA VAL A 141 6.72 2.26 4.54
C VAL A 141 7.45 3.54 4.90
N SER A 142 8.72 3.43 5.28
CA SER A 142 9.52 4.60 5.65
C SER A 142 10.17 5.26 4.44
N PRO A 143 10.31 6.61 4.42
CA PRO A 143 11.11 7.28 3.41
C PRO A 143 12.56 6.87 3.51
N ASN A 144 13.23 6.69 2.37
CA ASN A 144 14.65 6.39 2.37
C ASN A 144 15.44 7.55 3.02
N PRO A 145 16.15 7.29 4.13
CA PRO A 145 16.92 8.33 4.82
C PRO A 145 17.98 9.00 3.93
N ALA A 146 18.49 8.26 2.94
CA ALA A 146 19.51 8.74 2.01
C ALA A 146 18.94 9.64 0.89
N ALA A 147 17.63 9.57 0.61
CA ALA A 147 17.02 10.31 -0.48
C ALA A 147 16.70 11.77 -0.12
N LEU A 148 16.91 12.19 1.14
CA LEU A 148 16.48 13.50 1.68
C LEU A 148 15.03 13.85 1.25
N SER A 149 14.20 12.81 1.13
CA SER A 149 12.85 12.89 0.62
C SER A 149 11.90 12.91 1.81
N ASP A 150 11.03 13.89 1.80
CA ASP A 150 9.99 14.14 2.79
C ASP A 150 8.77 13.20 2.60
N TRP A 151 8.85 12.27 1.65
CA TRP A 151 7.84 11.26 1.31
C TRP A 151 8.48 9.90 1.01
N ALA A 152 7.71 8.85 1.27
CA ALA A 152 8.06 7.46 1.04
C ALA A 152 7.53 7.07 -0.33
N LYS A 153 8.40 6.47 -1.15
CA LYS A 153 8.02 6.04 -2.50
C LYS A 153 7.86 4.54 -2.51
N ILE A 154 6.91 4.05 -3.28
CA ILE A 154 6.67 2.62 -3.43
C ILE A 154 6.52 2.23 -4.91
N GLU A 155 6.89 0.99 -5.20
CA GLU A 155 6.60 0.32 -6.46
C GLU A 155 5.71 -0.89 -6.19
N PHE A 156 4.64 -1.03 -6.96
CA PHE A 156 3.82 -2.25 -6.98
C PHE A 156 4.27 -3.18 -8.08
N VAL A 157 4.39 -4.46 -7.78
CA VAL A 157 4.60 -5.53 -8.75
C VAL A 157 3.44 -6.52 -8.61
N VAL A 158 2.59 -6.62 -9.62
CA VAL A 158 1.43 -7.50 -9.62
C VAL A 158 1.73 -8.76 -10.42
N ASN A 159 1.45 -9.92 -9.86
CA ASN A 159 1.62 -11.23 -10.47
C ASN A 159 0.26 -11.94 -10.58
N ASP A 160 0.25 -13.12 -11.19
CA ASP A 160 -0.97 -13.92 -11.39
C ASP A 160 -1.66 -14.38 -10.11
N ASP A 161 -0.96 -14.38 -8.97
CA ASP A 161 -1.44 -14.88 -7.68
C ASP A 161 -1.55 -13.80 -6.60
N GLY A 162 -1.12 -12.56 -6.88
CA GLY A 162 -1.11 -11.49 -5.89
C GLY A 162 -0.22 -10.31 -6.27
N TYR A 163 0.35 -9.65 -5.27
CA TYR A 163 1.19 -8.47 -5.46
C TYR A 163 2.33 -8.38 -4.44
N GLU A 164 3.34 -7.61 -4.80
CA GLU A 164 4.50 -7.28 -3.99
C GLU A 164 4.71 -5.77 -3.99
N ILE A 165 5.23 -5.23 -2.89
CA ILE A 165 5.50 -3.80 -2.71
C ILE A 165 6.98 -3.62 -2.41
N TYR A 166 7.63 -2.69 -3.11
CA TYR A 166 9.05 -2.40 -2.97
C TYR A 166 9.30 -0.92 -2.66
N ASP A 167 10.31 -0.64 -1.83
CA ASP A 167 10.94 0.69 -1.79
C ASP A 167 11.87 0.82 -3.02
N PRO A 168 11.70 1.83 -3.88
CA PRO A 168 12.47 2.00 -5.11
C PRO A 168 13.97 2.26 -4.89
N THR A 169 14.44 2.42 -3.65
CA THR A 169 15.84 2.81 -3.38
C THR A 169 16.59 1.98 -2.35
N TRP A 170 16.01 0.89 -1.85
CA TRP A 170 16.77 -0.15 -1.14
C TRP A 170 16.67 -1.45 -1.93
N ASN A 171 17.82 -2.09 -2.17
CA ASN A 171 17.86 -3.43 -2.75
C ASN A 171 16.85 -4.34 -2.03
N SER A 172 15.72 -4.58 -2.69
CA SER A 172 14.83 -5.73 -2.54
C SER A 172 14.68 -6.28 -1.11
N VAL A 173 13.89 -5.64 -0.24
CA VAL A 173 13.28 -6.33 0.91
C VAL A 173 11.99 -5.59 1.29
N ILE A 174 10.83 -6.25 1.18
CA ILE A 174 9.87 -6.50 2.28
C ILE A 174 8.72 -7.41 1.77
N ALA A 175 8.60 -8.55 2.44
CA ALA A 175 7.51 -9.55 2.51
C ALA A 175 6.54 -9.71 1.31
N SER A 176 6.66 -10.85 0.62
CA SER A 176 5.59 -11.42 -0.20
C SER A 176 4.58 -12.14 0.71
N LEU A 177 3.28 -11.91 0.47
CA LEU A 177 2.21 -12.75 0.99
C LEU A 177 1.98 -13.85 -0.04
N THR A 178 2.71 -14.97 0.09
CA THR A 178 2.42 -16.18 -0.70
C THR A 178 1.49 -17.07 0.11
N TRP A 179 0.21 -17.11 -0.28
CA TRP A 179 -0.75 -18.06 0.28
C TRP A 179 -0.37 -19.49 -0.14
N THR A 180 0.21 -20.27 0.77
CA THR A 180 0.42 -21.71 0.58
C THR A 180 -0.61 -22.49 1.40
N ASN A 181 -1.63 -23.01 0.74
CA ASN A 181 -2.54 -23.99 1.36
C ASN A 181 -1.87 -25.38 1.38
N LYS A 182 -1.87 -26.02 2.56
CA LYS A 182 -1.62 -27.46 2.74
C LYS A 182 -2.92 -28.23 2.74
#